data_AF-A0A932SM22-F1
#
_entry.id   AF-A0A932SM22-F1
#
_cell.length_a   1.000
_cell.length_b   1.000
_cell.length_c   1.000
_cell.angle_alpha   90.00
_cell.angle_beta   90.00
_cell.angle_gamma   90.00
#
_symmetry.space_group_name_H-M   'P 1'
#
loop_
_entity.id
_entity.type
_entity.pdbx_description
1 polymer ?
#
loop_
_entity_poly.entity_id
_entity_poly.type
_entity_poly.pdbx_seq_one_letter_code
_entity_poly.pdbx_strand_id
1 'polypeptide(L)'
;MLASLSPLCTAAALWQMKEWRWDRLLEHLRREGFFRQLFGWMRPAIAAIFAWIFLWRLLPLEQWVLLFLVILAGLSLVQFGLKKQRLPIPTQKALVLVATSLLLTSIVSFVMTLHLNRLGANVLLPFLGLLQPFFLALSWILWRPVDFLLKKRVLDRARTMRSREEDLTVIGVTGSVGKTTTKELLAHVLANLPALATPAHVNSEMGVARWLIDVLSKPDHPRVLIVEMGAYREGEIALLSAIAQQTIGVVTHVGSQHLALFGSEEALFRGKSELITNLPESGHAFLNGDNAPARRMRELAPCPVTIVGTGGSCDLEAFDVEETATGIRFRVDGRIFSLPLHGTHNVTNVLLAIAVARHLGMTDDATAQRLKTFVPPQHTFSVRREREIMILDDTHNSGAASFRAAIAWARTQPFEVKTLLASGLIELGDQYEPIHRELGALSAHVFQRAIFLDEESARFFREGFGKPVEVIRKEIGPIAPGSLLVCIGRMRSSVINRLLHSETIATEKRETTS
;
A
#
# COMPACT_ATOMS: atom_id res chain seq x y z
N MET A 1 33.46 -10.61 4.67
CA MET A 1 32.78 -9.37 5.11
C MET A 1 32.43 -8.44 3.94
N LEU A 2 33.38 -7.85 3.20
CA LEU A 2 33.04 -6.94 2.06
C LEU A 2 32.17 -7.61 0.98
N ALA A 3 32.42 -8.88 0.67
CA ALA A 3 31.62 -9.66 -0.28
C ALA A 3 30.15 -9.84 0.15
N SER A 4 29.82 -9.77 1.45
CA SER A 4 28.48 -10.00 2.00
C SER A 4 27.66 -8.73 2.27
N LEU A 5 28.29 -7.56 2.26
CA LEU A 5 27.63 -6.28 2.58
C LEU A 5 26.47 -5.95 1.63
N SER A 6 26.66 -6.13 0.31
CA SER A 6 25.60 -5.78 -0.63
C SER A 6 24.37 -6.71 -0.54
N PRO A 7 24.51 -8.06 -0.50
CA PRO A 7 23.37 -8.94 -0.22
C PRO A 7 22.67 -8.61 1.11
N LEU A 8 23.43 -8.30 2.17
CA LEU A 8 22.89 -7.89 3.47
C LEU A 8 22.03 -6.62 3.36
N CYS A 9 22.60 -5.56 2.81
CA CYS A 9 21.92 -4.27 2.68
C CYS A 9 20.69 -4.40 1.81
N THR A 10 20.76 -5.19 0.72
CA THR A 10 19.61 -5.44 -0.15
C THR A 10 18.52 -6.20 0.59
N ALA A 11 18.86 -7.29 1.29
CA ALA A 11 17.91 -8.07 2.08
C ALA A 11 17.25 -7.23 3.18
N ALA A 12 18.05 -6.45 3.91
CA ALA A 12 17.57 -5.56 4.97
C ALA A 12 16.66 -4.46 4.40
N ALA A 13 17.03 -3.83 3.29
CA ALA A 13 16.21 -2.81 2.63
C ALA A 13 14.87 -3.37 2.14
N LEU A 14 14.90 -4.53 1.46
CA LEU A 14 13.70 -5.21 0.99
C LEU A 14 12.77 -5.58 2.14
N TRP A 15 13.31 -6.18 3.20
CA TRP A 15 12.49 -6.60 4.34
C TRP A 15 11.97 -5.42 5.15
N GLN A 16 12.75 -4.35 5.28
CA GLN A 16 12.31 -3.11 5.93
C GLN A 16 11.17 -2.44 5.16
N MET A 17 11.22 -2.40 3.83
CA MET A 17 10.10 -1.92 3.00
C MET A 17 8.83 -2.75 3.18
N LYS A 18 8.97 -3.99 3.64
CA LYS A 18 7.87 -4.90 4.01
C LYS A 18 7.65 -4.94 5.53
N GLU A 19 8.06 -3.90 6.25
CA GLU A 19 7.82 -3.70 7.69
C GLU A 19 8.36 -4.85 8.58
N TRP A 20 9.40 -5.56 8.13
CA TRP A 20 9.94 -6.74 8.81
C TRP A 20 8.92 -7.89 8.95
N ARG A 21 7.92 -7.94 8.05
CA ARG A 21 6.92 -9.00 7.95
C ARG A 21 7.38 -10.09 6.99
N TRP A 22 7.37 -11.34 7.45
CA TRP A 22 7.87 -12.48 6.69
C TRP A 22 6.97 -12.85 5.51
N ASP A 23 5.65 -12.85 5.73
CA ASP A 23 4.61 -13.07 4.73
C ASP A 23 4.71 -12.08 3.56
N ARG A 24 4.81 -10.77 3.86
CA ARG A 24 4.94 -9.73 2.82
C ARG A 24 6.26 -9.78 2.07
N LEU A 25 7.34 -10.19 2.74
CA LEU A 25 8.63 -10.40 2.09
C LEU A 25 8.58 -11.61 1.14
N LEU A 26 8.02 -12.73 1.60
CA LEU A 26 7.90 -13.95 0.79
C LEU A 26 7.06 -13.70 -0.46
N GLU A 27 5.91 -13.05 -0.33
CA GLU A 27 5.04 -12.76 -1.48
C GLU A 27 5.76 -11.88 -2.52
N HIS A 28 6.51 -10.87 -2.06
CA HIS A 28 7.32 -10.04 -2.94
C HIS A 28 8.46 -10.82 -3.62
N LEU A 29 9.14 -11.71 -2.89
CA LEU A 29 10.21 -12.54 -3.45
C LEU A 29 9.68 -13.62 -4.39
N ARG A 30 8.46 -14.12 -4.16
CA ARG A 30 7.77 -15.07 -5.05
C ARG A 30 7.44 -14.41 -6.38
N ARG A 31 6.93 -13.18 -6.36
CA ARG A 31 6.55 -12.43 -7.57
C ARG A 31 7.76 -11.92 -8.37
N GLU A 32 8.76 -11.33 -7.72
CA GLU A 32 9.89 -10.69 -8.43
C GLU A 32 11.13 -11.57 -8.59
N GLY A 33 11.11 -12.79 -8.04
CA GLY A 33 12.19 -13.77 -8.10
C GLY A 33 13.27 -13.59 -7.03
N PHE A 34 13.30 -14.51 -6.07
CA PHE A 34 14.20 -14.52 -4.90
C PHE A 34 15.67 -14.21 -5.23
N PHE A 35 16.28 -15.00 -6.13
CA PHE A 35 17.70 -14.89 -6.46
C PHE A 35 18.03 -13.58 -7.17
N ARG A 36 17.15 -13.14 -8.07
CA ARG A 36 17.36 -11.93 -8.88
C ARG A 36 17.38 -10.69 -7.99
N GLN A 37 16.50 -10.62 -6.98
CA GLN A 37 16.41 -9.47 -6.08
C GLN A 37 17.59 -9.38 -5.10
N LEU A 38 17.98 -10.50 -4.49
CA LEU A 38 19.01 -10.51 -3.44
C LEU A 38 20.44 -10.54 -3.98
N PHE A 39 20.66 -11.29 -5.06
CA PHE A 39 22.00 -11.57 -5.58
C PHE A 39 22.25 -11.00 -6.98
N GLY A 40 21.21 -10.56 -7.69
CA GLY A 40 21.30 -10.25 -9.11
C GLY A 40 21.62 -11.49 -9.94
N TRP A 41 21.91 -11.30 -11.24
CA TRP A 41 22.32 -12.40 -12.12
C TRP A 41 23.84 -12.69 -12.05
N MET A 42 24.64 -11.68 -11.69
CA MET A 42 26.11 -11.78 -11.72
C MET A 42 26.68 -12.68 -10.61
N ARG A 43 26.18 -12.59 -9.36
CA ARG A 43 26.74 -13.37 -8.24
C ARG A 43 26.50 -14.88 -8.41
N PRO A 44 25.29 -15.36 -8.77
CA PRO A 44 25.09 -16.78 -9.06
C PRO A 44 25.93 -17.26 -10.25
N ALA A 45 26.06 -16.45 -11.30
CA ALA A 45 26.91 -16.79 -12.45
C ALA A 45 28.38 -16.93 -12.04
N ILE A 46 28.91 -16.00 -11.24
CA ILE A 46 30.27 -16.08 -10.70
C ILE A 46 30.42 -17.31 -9.79
N ALA A 47 29.46 -17.59 -8.92
CA ALA A 47 29.49 -18.80 -8.08
C ALA A 47 29.51 -20.09 -8.93
N ALA A 48 28.74 -20.15 -10.02
CA ALA A 48 28.74 -21.29 -10.94
C ALA A 48 30.06 -21.45 -11.70
N ILE A 49 30.63 -20.35 -12.22
CA ILE A 49 31.95 -20.36 -12.87
C ILE A 49 33.01 -20.86 -11.89
N PHE A 50 33.01 -20.34 -10.66
CA PHE A 50 33.98 -20.74 -9.65
C PHE A 50 33.77 -22.19 -9.19
N ALA A 51 32.53 -22.66 -9.06
CA ALA A 51 32.26 -24.07 -8.80
C ALA A 51 32.83 -24.97 -9.91
N TRP A 52 32.71 -24.57 -11.18
CA TRP A 52 33.29 -25.29 -12.31
C TRP A 52 34.83 -25.30 -12.27
N ILE A 53 35.47 -24.14 -12.02
CA ILE A 53 36.94 -24.03 -11.87
C ILE A 53 37.44 -24.95 -10.74
N PHE A 54 36.70 -25.02 -9.63
CA PHE A 54 37.02 -25.88 -8.50
C PHE A 54 36.90 -27.37 -8.85
N LEU A 55 35.80 -27.77 -9.49
CA LEU A 55 35.56 -29.17 -9.90
C LEU A 55 36.66 -29.68 -10.85
N TRP A 56 37.11 -28.83 -11.77
CA TRP A 56 38.17 -29.15 -12.73
C TRP A 56 39.59 -28.93 -12.20
N ARG A 57 39.74 -28.53 -10.92
CA ARG A 57 41.04 -28.29 -10.25
C ARG A 57 41.98 -27.38 -11.04
N LEU A 58 41.42 -26.38 -11.74
CA LEU A 58 42.18 -25.47 -12.61
C LEU A 58 43.09 -24.50 -11.83
N LEU A 59 42.83 -24.31 -10.54
CA LEU A 59 43.62 -23.45 -9.65
C LEU A 59 43.86 -24.15 -8.30
N PRO A 60 44.99 -23.87 -7.62
CA PRO A 60 45.15 -24.19 -6.22
C PRO A 60 44.01 -23.61 -5.38
N LEU A 61 43.54 -24.35 -4.37
CA LEU A 61 42.38 -23.98 -3.57
C LEU A 61 42.51 -22.55 -2.98
N GLU A 62 43.67 -22.18 -2.47
CA GLU A 62 43.88 -20.88 -1.84
C GLU A 62 43.74 -19.71 -2.84
N GLN A 63 44.30 -19.87 -4.04
CA GLN A 63 44.19 -18.88 -5.12
C GLN A 63 42.75 -18.78 -5.63
N TRP A 64 42.07 -19.93 -5.75
CA TRP A 64 40.67 -20.01 -6.11
C TRP A 64 39.78 -19.24 -5.10
N VAL A 65 39.97 -19.48 -3.79
CA VAL A 65 39.22 -18.83 -2.71
C VAL A 65 39.44 -17.32 -2.72
N LEU A 66 40.70 -16.89 -2.80
CA LEU A 66 41.06 -15.47 -2.78
C LEU A 66 40.44 -14.74 -3.98
N LEU A 67 40.57 -15.32 -5.18
CA LEU A 67 40.02 -14.72 -6.40
C LEU A 67 38.50 -14.61 -6.33
N PHE A 68 37.81 -15.64 -5.84
CA PHE A 68 36.36 -15.62 -5.63
C PHE A 68 35.93 -14.47 -4.73
N LEU A 69 36.59 -14.34 -3.57
CA LEU A 69 36.28 -13.29 -2.59
C LEU A 69 36.58 -11.88 -3.10
N VAL A 70 37.69 -11.69 -3.82
CA VAL A 70 38.07 -10.40 -4.42
C VAL A 70 37.05 -9.98 -5.46
N ILE A 71 36.60 -10.89 -6.34
CA ILE A 71 35.57 -10.59 -7.35
C ILE A 71 34.25 -10.20 -6.68
N LEU A 72 33.80 -10.96 -5.68
CA LEU A 72 32.55 -10.64 -4.97
C LEU A 72 32.64 -9.31 -4.20
N ALA A 73 33.79 -9.03 -3.56
CA ALA A 73 34.03 -7.76 -2.89
C ALA A 73 34.06 -6.60 -3.88
N GLY A 74 34.74 -6.76 -5.03
CA GLY A 74 34.79 -5.79 -6.11
C GLY A 74 33.39 -5.47 -6.65
N LEU A 75 32.55 -6.49 -6.88
CA LEU A 75 31.16 -6.28 -7.28
C LEU A 75 30.36 -5.47 -6.26
N SER A 76 30.51 -5.78 -4.96
CA SER A 76 29.89 -4.98 -3.91
C SER A 76 30.37 -3.53 -3.98
N LEU A 77 31.68 -3.29 -4.03
CA LEU A 77 32.25 -1.94 -4.12
C LEU A 77 31.77 -1.16 -5.35
N VAL A 78 31.69 -1.80 -6.52
CA VAL A 78 31.13 -1.18 -7.74
C VAL A 78 29.67 -0.80 -7.55
N GLN A 79 28.84 -1.65 -6.94
CA GLN A 79 27.43 -1.33 -6.68
C GLN A 79 27.26 -0.14 -5.72
N PHE A 80 28.11 -0.06 -4.69
CA PHE A 80 28.15 1.08 -3.78
C PHE A 80 28.63 2.35 -4.49
N GLY A 81 29.73 2.28 -5.24
CA GLY A 81 30.32 3.42 -5.97
C GLY A 81 29.38 3.99 -7.04
N LEU A 82 28.65 3.13 -7.75
CA LEU A 82 27.64 3.55 -8.73
C LEU A 82 26.31 4.02 -8.09
N LYS A 83 26.20 4.06 -6.75
CA LYS A 83 24.97 4.37 -6.01
C LYS A 83 23.75 3.54 -6.45
N LYS A 84 23.99 2.33 -6.97
CA LYS A 84 22.93 1.38 -7.38
C LYS A 84 22.51 0.45 -6.24
N GLN A 85 23.28 0.42 -5.14
CA GLN A 85 23.01 -0.40 -3.98
C GLN A 85 21.75 0.09 -3.25
N ARG A 86 20.81 -0.82 -3.00
CA ARG A 86 19.67 -0.56 -2.11
C ARG A 86 20.14 -0.61 -0.66
N LEU A 87 19.87 0.46 0.09
CA LEU A 87 20.25 0.58 1.50
C LEU A 87 19.02 0.64 2.39
N PRO A 88 19.03 -0.01 3.56
CA PRO A 88 17.99 0.16 4.55
C PRO A 88 18.07 1.59 5.12
N ILE A 89 16.91 2.16 5.43
CA ILE A 89 16.82 3.40 6.20
C ILE A 89 17.37 3.11 7.60
N PRO A 90 18.31 3.91 8.13
CA PRO A 90 18.96 3.63 9.40
C PRO A 90 18.00 3.85 10.58
N THR A 91 17.20 2.82 10.88
CA THR A 91 16.37 2.76 12.09
C THR A 91 17.05 1.92 13.15
N GLN A 92 16.73 2.14 14.43
CA GLN A 92 17.29 1.34 15.53
C GLN A 92 17.09 -0.17 15.29
N LYS A 93 15.91 -0.59 14.85
CA LYS A 93 15.61 -1.99 14.51
C LYS A 93 16.49 -2.50 13.36
N ALA A 94 16.62 -1.73 12.26
CA ALA A 94 17.44 -2.13 11.13
C ALA A 94 18.91 -2.31 11.55
N LEU A 95 19.44 -1.36 12.33
CA LEU A 95 20.82 -1.38 12.82
C LEU A 95 21.09 -2.59 13.72
N VAL A 96 20.20 -2.87 14.68
CA VAL A 96 20.34 -4.02 15.59
C VAL A 96 20.30 -5.35 14.83
N LEU A 97 19.38 -5.49 13.87
CA LEU A 97 19.27 -6.71 13.06
C LEU A 97 20.49 -6.93 12.17
N VAL A 98 20.94 -5.87 11.49
CA VAL A 98 22.14 -5.93 10.65
C VAL A 98 23.38 -6.25 11.49
N ALA A 99 23.59 -5.55 12.61
CA ALA A 99 24.73 -5.77 13.49
C ALA A 99 24.76 -7.20 14.08
N THR A 100 23.61 -7.69 14.55
CA THR A 100 23.50 -9.05 15.07
C THR A 100 23.73 -10.08 13.97
N SER A 101 23.26 -9.85 12.74
CA SER A 101 23.52 -10.76 11.62
C SER A 101 25.01 -10.87 11.26
N LEU A 102 25.75 -9.75 11.33
CA LEU A 102 27.19 -9.74 11.13
C LEU A 102 27.92 -10.45 12.28
N LEU A 103 27.47 -10.23 13.52
CA LEU A 103 28.01 -10.93 14.70
C LEU A 103 27.82 -12.45 14.60
N LEU A 104 26.62 -12.91 14.23
CA LEU A 104 26.34 -14.35 14.02
C LEU A 104 27.25 -14.92 12.93
N THR A 105 27.45 -14.18 11.84
CA THR A 105 28.34 -14.60 10.75
C THR A 105 29.79 -14.74 11.24
N SER A 106 30.27 -13.79 12.06
CA SER A 106 31.60 -13.83 12.67
C SER A 106 31.76 -15.00 13.64
N ILE A 107 30.76 -15.27 14.49
CA ILE A 107 30.77 -16.40 15.42
C ILE A 107 30.82 -17.73 14.67
N VAL A 108 29.97 -17.92 13.66
CA VAL A 108 29.98 -19.15 12.85
C VAL A 108 31.31 -19.32 12.11
N SER A 109 31.85 -18.22 11.55
CA SER A 109 33.16 -18.26 10.88
C SER A 109 34.27 -18.68 11.85
N PHE A 110 34.26 -18.16 13.08
CA PHE A 110 35.22 -18.50 14.12
C PHE A 110 35.10 -19.98 14.53
N VAL A 111 33.89 -20.46 14.81
CA VAL A 111 33.63 -21.86 15.20
C VAL A 111 34.06 -22.83 14.09
N MET A 112 33.73 -22.53 12.83
CA MET A 112 34.15 -23.33 11.68
C MET A 112 35.67 -23.39 11.54
N THR A 113 36.36 -22.29 11.82
CA THR A 113 37.85 -22.26 11.78
C THR A 113 38.47 -23.16 12.84
N LEU A 114 37.82 -23.32 14.01
CA LEU A 114 38.32 -24.18 15.09
C LEU A 114 38.06 -25.68 14.86
N HIS A 115 36.97 -26.04 14.17
CA HIS A 115 36.51 -27.43 14.08
C HIS A 115 36.71 -28.09 12.71
N LEU A 116 36.83 -27.31 11.64
CA LEU A 116 37.10 -27.85 10.31
C LEU A 116 38.59 -28.03 10.09
N ASN A 117 38.95 -29.07 9.32
CA ASN A 117 40.29 -29.15 8.76
C ASN A 117 40.53 -27.96 7.80
N ARG A 118 41.80 -27.64 7.53
CA ARG A 118 42.18 -26.49 6.67
C ARG A 118 41.46 -26.50 5.32
N LEU A 119 41.27 -27.68 4.72
CA LEU A 119 40.55 -27.84 3.47
C LEU A 119 39.09 -27.40 3.59
N GLY A 120 38.37 -27.90 4.60
CA GLY A 120 36.96 -27.57 4.85
C GLY A 120 36.76 -26.09 5.17
N ALA A 121 37.63 -25.50 5.99
CA ALA A 121 37.58 -24.07 6.31
C ALA A 121 37.78 -23.21 5.05
N ASN A 122 38.78 -23.53 4.23
CA ASN A 122 39.07 -22.79 2.99
C ASN A 122 37.95 -22.92 1.96
N VAL A 123 37.29 -24.08 1.85
CA VAL A 123 36.17 -24.25 0.92
C VAL A 123 34.90 -23.55 1.42
N LEU A 124 34.53 -23.69 2.70
CA LEU A 124 33.20 -23.30 3.18
C LEU A 124 33.08 -21.84 3.64
N LEU A 125 34.11 -21.28 4.29
CA LEU A 125 34.08 -19.90 4.79
C LEU A 125 33.76 -18.84 3.70
N PRO A 126 34.25 -18.95 2.45
CA PRO A 126 33.95 -17.99 1.40
C PRO A 126 32.46 -17.92 1.02
N PHE A 127 31.72 -19.02 1.21
CA PHE A 127 30.29 -19.08 0.90
C PHE A 127 29.40 -18.54 2.02
N LEU A 128 29.91 -18.39 3.25
CA LEU A 128 29.13 -17.82 4.37
C LEU A 128 28.58 -16.43 4.04
N GLY A 129 29.32 -15.64 3.24
CA GLY A 129 28.85 -14.34 2.81
C GLY A 129 27.60 -14.36 1.91
N LEU A 130 27.35 -15.47 1.21
CA LEU A 130 26.12 -15.67 0.44
C LEU A 130 24.94 -16.05 1.34
N LEU A 131 25.20 -16.63 2.51
CA LEU A 131 24.20 -16.95 3.54
C LEU A 131 23.79 -15.75 4.39
N GLN A 132 24.26 -14.54 4.06
CA GLN A 132 23.97 -13.34 4.82
C GLN A 132 22.45 -13.03 4.99
N PRO A 133 21.58 -13.24 3.98
CA PRO A 133 20.13 -13.13 4.18
C PRO A 133 19.59 -14.13 5.22
N PHE A 134 20.17 -15.32 5.33
CA PHE A 134 19.81 -16.31 6.34
C PHE A 134 20.22 -15.84 7.75
N PHE A 135 21.43 -15.30 7.92
CA PHE A 135 21.84 -14.72 9.22
C PHE A 135 21.00 -13.52 9.62
N LEU A 136 20.51 -12.73 8.65
CA LEU A 136 19.55 -11.66 8.92
C LEU A 136 18.20 -12.22 9.41
N ALA A 137 17.70 -13.30 8.79
CA ALA A 137 16.51 -13.99 9.26
C ALA A 137 16.68 -14.58 10.66
N LEU A 138 17.82 -15.20 10.94
CA LEU A 138 18.14 -15.72 12.28
C LEU A 138 18.23 -14.59 13.31
N SER A 139 18.87 -13.47 12.96
CA SER A 139 18.88 -12.28 13.81
C SER A 139 17.47 -11.79 14.13
N TRP A 140 16.57 -11.75 13.14
CA TRP A 140 15.17 -11.39 13.36
C TRP A 140 14.44 -12.37 14.29
N ILE A 141 14.68 -13.67 14.15
CA ILE A 141 14.12 -14.69 15.06
C ILE A 141 14.59 -14.46 16.50
N LEU A 142 15.89 -14.22 16.70
CA LEU A 142 16.47 -13.98 18.03
C LEU A 142 15.91 -12.73 18.70
N TRP A 143 15.70 -11.65 17.94
CA TRP A 143 15.15 -10.40 18.47
C TRP A 143 13.62 -10.35 18.54
N ARG A 144 12.92 -11.36 18.01
CA ARG A 144 11.45 -11.42 18.00
C ARG A 144 10.82 -11.29 19.39
N PRO A 145 11.32 -11.94 20.46
CA PRO A 145 10.76 -11.77 21.81
C PRO A 145 10.86 -10.33 22.31
N VAL A 146 12.00 -9.66 22.07
CA VAL A 146 12.20 -8.27 22.47
C VAL A 146 11.32 -7.33 21.65
N ASP A 147 11.24 -7.52 20.33
CA ASP A 147 10.33 -6.75 19.46
C ASP A 147 8.87 -6.91 19.91
N PHE A 148 8.46 -8.12 20.26
CA PHE A 148 7.12 -8.39 20.80
C PHE A 148 6.88 -7.66 22.13
N LEU A 149 7.81 -7.73 23.08
CA LEU A 149 7.68 -7.05 24.37
C LEU A 149 7.63 -5.53 24.22
N LEU A 150 8.47 -4.95 23.37
CA LEU A 150 8.49 -3.51 23.10
C LEU A 150 7.18 -3.06 22.43
N LYS A 151 6.70 -3.81 21.44
CA LYS A 151 5.40 -3.56 20.81
C LYS A 151 4.29 -3.63 21.84
N LYS A 152 4.20 -4.75 22.58
CA LYS A 152 3.17 -4.97 23.60
C LYS A 152 3.11 -3.83 24.62
N ARG A 153 4.24 -3.34 25.12
CA ARG A 153 4.28 -2.19 26.04
C ARG A 153 3.63 -0.94 25.45
N VAL A 154 3.86 -0.64 24.17
CA VAL A 154 3.26 0.52 23.49
C VAL A 154 1.76 0.30 23.29
N LEU A 155 1.35 -0.89 22.87
CA LEU A 155 -0.06 -1.23 22.68
C LEU A 155 -0.84 -1.18 24.01
N ASP A 156 -0.30 -1.78 25.07
CA ASP A 156 -0.89 -1.79 26.40
C ASP A 156 -1.01 -0.36 26.95
N ARG A 157 0.03 0.47 26.78
CA ARG A 157 -0.02 1.89 27.17
C ARG A 157 -1.13 2.65 26.43
N ALA A 158 -1.23 2.49 25.11
CA ALA A 158 -2.27 3.14 24.32
C ALA A 158 -3.68 2.70 24.77
N ARG A 159 -3.87 1.39 25.01
CA ARG A 159 -5.11 0.83 25.51
C ARG A 159 -5.49 1.38 26.89
N THR A 160 -4.54 1.44 27.83
CA THR A 160 -4.79 1.99 29.17
C THR A 160 -5.10 3.48 29.13
N MET A 161 -4.44 4.25 28.27
CA MET A 161 -4.77 5.67 28.08
C MET A 161 -6.17 5.83 27.50
N ARG A 162 -6.49 5.07 26.44
CA ARG A 162 -7.81 5.09 25.81
C ARG A 162 -8.94 4.70 26.78
N SER A 163 -8.73 3.68 27.60
CA SER A 163 -9.77 3.17 28.51
C SER A 163 -10.10 4.12 29.67
N ARG A 164 -9.28 5.15 29.91
CA ARG A 164 -9.55 6.19 30.92
C ARG A 164 -10.44 7.32 30.38
N GLU A 165 -10.63 7.37 29.07
CA GLU A 165 -11.36 8.43 28.37
C GLU A 165 -12.79 7.97 28.02
N GLU A 166 -13.65 7.77 29.03
CA GLU A 166 -14.99 7.18 28.83
C GLU A 166 -15.88 8.01 27.88
N ASP A 167 -15.78 9.34 27.93
CA ASP A 167 -16.57 10.25 27.10
C ASP A 167 -16.04 10.42 25.67
N LEU A 168 -14.89 9.82 25.34
CA LEU A 168 -14.27 9.99 24.03
C LEU A 168 -15.01 9.14 23.00
N THR A 169 -15.50 9.79 21.95
CA THR A 169 -16.09 9.08 20.81
C THR A 169 -14.98 8.69 19.84
N VAL A 170 -14.89 7.40 19.52
CA VAL A 170 -13.91 6.90 18.56
C VAL A 170 -14.65 6.22 17.41
N ILE A 171 -14.36 6.68 16.20
CA ILE A 171 -14.90 6.18 14.94
C ILE A 171 -13.83 5.33 14.26
N GLY A 172 -14.03 4.01 14.20
CA GLY A 172 -13.19 3.10 13.43
C GLY A 172 -13.66 3.03 11.97
N VAL A 173 -12.74 3.20 11.01
CA VAL A 173 -13.05 3.12 9.57
C VAL A 173 -12.25 2.00 8.92
N THR A 174 -12.92 1.01 8.31
CA THR A 174 -12.26 -0.05 7.54
C THR A 174 -12.87 -0.31 6.17
N GLY A 175 -12.20 -1.17 5.41
CA GLY A 175 -12.55 -1.58 4.05
C GLY A 175 -11.32 -1.92 3.20
N SER A 176 -11.55 -2.47 2.02
CA SER A 176 -10.58 -2.63 0.95
C SER A 176 -10.30 -1.27 0.30
N VAL A 177 -11.33 -0.55 -0.16
CA VAL A 177 -11.24 0.76 -0.84
C VAL A 177 -12.13 1.79 -0.13
N GLY A 178 -11.80 3.09 -0.21
CA GLY A 178 -12.64 4.17 0.33
C GLY A 178 -12.31 4.62 1.76
N LYS A 179 -11.53 3.84 2.51
CA LYS A 179 -11.13 4.14 3.90
C LYS A 179 -10.64 5.58 4.11
N THR A 180 -9.60 5.97 3.37
CA THR A 180 -8.97 7.29 3.53
C THR A 180 -9.93 8.40 3.11
N THR A 181 -10.65 8.24 1.99
CA THR A 181 -11.66 9.21 1.55
C THR A 181 -12.75 9.40 2.62
N THR A 182 -13.31 8.33 3.16
CA THR A 182 -14.34 8.40 4.21
C THR A 182 -13.79 9.00 5.51
N LYS A 183 -12.55 8.66 5.89
CA LYS A 183 -11.87 9.24 7.06
C LYS A 183 -11.70 10.76 6.91
N GLU A 184 -11.24 11.23 5.74
CA GLU A 184 -11.10 12.67 5.47
C GLU A 184 -12.46 13.37 5.39
N LEU A 185 -13.48 12.75 4.80
CA LEU A 185 -14.85 13.27 4.78
C LEU A 185 -15.41 13.42 6.20
N LEU A 186 -15.22 12.41 7.05
CA LEU A 186 -15.61 12.46 8.47
C LEU A 186 -14.87 13.58 9.20
N ALA A 187 -13.55 13.68 9.04
CA ALA A 187 -12.76 14.73 9.68
C ALA A 187 -13.25 16.12 9.24
N HIS A 188 -13.52 16.27 7.95
CA HIS A 188 -13.98 17.53 7.38
C HIS A 188 -15.39 17.90 7.82
N VAL A 189 -16.34 16.97 7.85
CA VAL A 189 -17.72 17.25 8.28
C VAL A 189 -17.79 17.47 9.78
N LEU A 190 -17.05 16.66 10.56
CA LEU A 190 -17.16 16.66 12.01
C LEU A 190 -16.33 17.74 12.69
N ALA A 191 -15.45 18.49 12.02
CA ALA A 191 -14.51 19.43 12.69
C ALA A 191 -15.12 20.56 13.57
N ASN A 192 -16.45 20.66 13.70
CA ASN A 192 -17.14 21.55 14.64
C ASN A 192 -17.32 20.85 16.00
N LEU A 193 -17.43 19.53 15.97
CA LEU A 193 -17.09 18.68 17.09
C LEU A 193 -15.55 18.62 17.07
N PRO A 194 -14.84 18.87 18.19
CA PRO A 194 -13.38 18.83 18.22
C PRO A 194 -12.91 17.42 17.83
N ALA A 195 -12.66 17.22 16.53
CA ALA A 195 -12.49 15.94 15.88
C ALA A 195 -11.11 15.85 15.23
N LEU A 196 -10.46 14.71 15.35
CA LEU A 196 -9.13 14.48 14.77
C LEU A 196 -9.02 13.08 14.19
N ALA A 197 -8.57 13.04 12.94
CA ALA A 197 -8.29 11.79 12.25
C ALA A 197 -6.83 11.36 12.37
N THR A 198 -6.62 10.06 12.26
CA THR A 198 -5.30 9.46 12.04
C THR A 198 -4.61 10.11 10.82
N PRO A 199 -3.32 10.47 10.93
CA PRO A 199 -2.54 11.03 9.82
C PRO A 199 -2.45 10.05 8.64
N ALA A 200 -2.03 10.55 7.48
CA ALA A 200 -1.77 9.71 6.32
C ALA A 200 -0.82 8.54 6.67
N HIS A 201 -1.13 7.34 6.15
CA HIS A 201 -0.40 6.09 6.40
C HIS A 201 -0.42 5.55 7.84
N VAL A 202 -1.11 6.21 8.78
CA VAL A 202 -1.26 5.72 10.17
C VAL A 202 -2.49 4.83 10.26
N ASN A 203 -2.35 3.56 9.88
CA ASN A 203 -3.44 2.58 9.89
C ASN A 203 -3.04 1.18 10.40
N SER A 204 -1.81 1.02 10.90
CA SER A 204 -1.31 -0.19 11.58
C SER A 204 -1.40 -0.07 13.10
N GLU A 205 -1.35 -1.20 13.80
CA GLU A 205 -1.49 -1.28 15.26
C GLU A 205 -0.47 -0.39 15.99
N MET A 206 0.78 -0.38 15.51
CA MET A 206 1.83 0.42 16.11
C MET A 206 1.71 1.90 15.78
N GLY A 207 1.27 2.24 14.56
CA GLY A 207 1.03 3.62 14.16
C GLY A 207 -0.10 4.24 14.97
N VAL A 208 -1.25 3.54 15.03
CA VAL A 208 -2.44 3.97 15.77
C VAL A 208 -2.13 4.07 17.26
N ALA A 209 -1.45 3.09 17.87
CA ALA A 209 -1.10 3.14 19.29
C ALA A 209 -0.23 4.35 19.64
N ARG A 210 0.80 4.65 18.83
CA ARG A 210 1.66 5.82 19.04
C ARG A 210 0.91 7.14 18.86
N TRP A 211 0.06 7.21 17.85
CA TRP A 211 -0.78 8.38 17.61
C TRP A 211 -1.76 8.63 18.75
N LEU A 212 -2.44 7.59 19.25
CA LEU A 212 -3.30 7.71 20.43
C LEU A 212 -2.54 8.18 21.66
N ILE A 213 -1.35 7.63 21.92
CA ILE A 213 -0.51 8.09 23.05
C ILE A 213 -0.16 9.57 22.90
N ASP A 214 0.24 10.02 21.70
CA ASP A 214 0.56 11.43 21.46
C ASP A 214 -0.65 12.35 21.66
N VAL A 215 -1.79 11.99 21.07
CA VAL A 215 -3.02 12.80 21.14
C VAL A 215 -3.55 12.85 22.56
N LEU A 216 -3.70 11.72 23.23
CA LEU A 216 -4.26 11.63 24.59
C LEU A 216 -3.30 12.12 25.68
N SER A 217 -2.02 12.39 25.36
CA SER A 217 -1.11 13.04 26.31
C SER A 217 -1.35 14.56 26.41
N LYS A 218 -2.14 15.14 25.51
CA LYS A 218 -2.43 16.58 25.47
C LYS A 218 -3.67 16.89 26.32
N PRO A 219 -3.64 17.87 27.22
CA PRO A 219 -4.78 18.18 28.10
C PRO A 219 -6.08 18.48 27.34
N ASP A 220 -6.01 19.25 26.25
CA ASP A 220 -7.16 19.69 25.47
C ASP A 220 -7.37 18.84 24.20
N HIS A 221 -7.17 17.52 24.32
CA HIS A 221 -7.27 16.66 23.15
C HIS A 221 -8.71 16.62 22.59
N PRO A 222 -8.85 16.37 21.27
CA PRO A 222 -10.14 16.20 20.60
C PRO A 222 -11.05 15.18 21.30
N ARG A 223 -12.37 15.40 21.27
CA ARG A 223 -13.39 14.51 21.85
C ARG A 223 -13.94 13.49 20.85
N VAL A 224 -13.64 13.66 19.56
CA VAL A 224 -13.95 12.69 18.50
C VAL A 224 -12.65 12.29 17.81
N LEU A 225 -12.33 10.99 17.80
CA LEU A 225 -11.17 10.46 17.08
C LEU A 225 -11.63 9.58 15.91
N ILE A 226 -10.99 9.74 14.76
CA ILE A 226 -11.29 8.95 13.56
C ILE A 226 -10.07 8.09 13.21
N VAL A 227 -10.22 6.78 13.38
CA VAL A 227 -9.14 5.81 13.26
C VAL A 227 -9.31 5.00 11.99
N GLU A 228 -8.42 5.21 11.01
CA GLU A 228 -8.32 4.33 9.84
C GLU A 228 -7.71 2.99 10.24
N MET A 229 -8.40 1.89 9.96
CA MET A 229 -7.98 0.55 10.35
C MET A 229 -7.63 -0.29 9.12
N GLY A 230 -6.33 -0.48 8.92
CA GLY A 230 -5.76 -1.36 7.89
C GLY A 230 -5.55 -2.77 8.42
N ALA A 231 -5.75 -3.77 7.55
CA ALA A 231 -5.42 -5.16 7.86
C ALA A 231 -5.12 -5.93 6.58
N TYR A 232 -4.23 -6.91 6.74
CA TYR A 232 -3.73 -7.84 5.73
C TYR A 232 -4.06 -9.30 6.05
N ARG A 233 -4.52 -9.58 7.28
CA ARG A 233 -4.95 -10.91 7.76
C ARG A 233 -5.97 -10.75 8.89
N GLU A 234 -6.63 -11.86 9.20
CA GLU A 234 -7.47 -11.98 10.39
C GLU A 234 -6.67 -11.68 11.68
N GLY A 235 -7.35 -11.08 12.66
CA GLY A 235 -6.87 -10.65 13.97
C GLY A 235 -6.31 -9.23 14.02
N GLU A 236 -5.95 -8.64 12.87
CA GLU A 236 -5.32 -7.30 12.85
C GLU A 236 -6.31 -6.17 13.16
N ILE A 237 -7.57 -6.26 12.67
CA ILE A 237 -8.60 -5.27 12.99
C ILE A 237 -9.12 -5.48 14.42
N ALA A 238 -9.20 -6.72 14.89
CA ALA A 238 -9.52 -7.01 16.29
C ALA A 238 -8.47 -6.41 17.24
N LEU A 239 -7.17 -6.52 16.90
CA LEU A 239 -6.10 -5.88 17.65
C LEU A 239 -6.23 -4.35 17.65
N LEU A 240 -6.47 -3.75 16.49
CA LEU A 240 -6.72 -2.30 16.37
C LEU A 240 -7.94 -1.88 17.20
N SER A 241 -9.01 -2.67 17.19
CA SER A 241 -10.23 -2.42 17.97
C SER A 241 -9.97 -2.49 19.47
N ALA A 242 -9.16 -3.44 19.92
CA ALA A 242 -8.76 -3.55 21.32
C ALA A 242 -7.92 -2.35 21.80
N ILE A 243 -7.21 -1.67 20.90
CA ILE A 243 -6.43 -0.46 21.18
C ILE A 243 -7.30 0.79 21.13
N ALA A 244 -8.07 0.95 20.05
CA ALA A 244 -8.85 2.16 19.77
C ALA A 244 -10.15 2.24 20.57
N GLN A 245 -10.72 1.08 20.94
CA GLN A 245 -11.99 0.95 21.67
C GLN A 245 -13.07 1.86 21.05
N GLN A 246 -13.32 1.65 19.76
CA GLN A 246 -14.28 2.43 18.99
C GLN A 246 -15.72 2.17 19.44
N THR A 247 -16.52 3.22 19.48
CA THR A 247 -17.97 3.16 19.72
C THR A 247 -18.76 3.25 18.42
N ILE A 248 -18.15 3.83 17.37
CA ILE A 248 -18.74 3.90 16.04
C ILE A 248 -17.87 3.10 15.07
N GLY A 249 -18.51 2.26 14.26
CA GLY A 249 -17.83 1.49 13.23
C GLY A 249 -18.32 1.81 11.82
N VAL A 250 -17.40 2.05 10.89
CA VAL A 250 -17.71 2.41 9.51
C VAL A 250 -17.03 1.43 8.55
N VAL A 251 -17.83 0.74 7.74
CA VAL A 251 -17.33 -0.19 6.72
C VAL A 251 -17.63 0.37 5.33
N THR A 252 -16.56 0.69 4.60
CA THR A 252 -16.60 1.38 3.31
C THR A 252 -16.89 0.43 2.14
N HIS A 253 -15.95 -0.41 1.73
CA HIS A 253 -16.18 -1.41 0.68
C HIS A 253 -15.31 -2.63 0.96
N VAL A 254 -15.85 -3.83 0.82
CA VAL A 254 -15.13 -5.10 0.99
C VAL A 254 -15.01 -5.77 -0.38
N GLY A 255 -13.76 -5.98 -0.80
CA GLY A 255 -13.42 -6.57 -2.10
C GLY A 255 -12.01 -7.15 -2.11
N SER A 256 -11.53 -7.61 -3.27
CA SER A 256 -10.35 -8.48 -3.44
C SER A 256 -8.96 -7.87 -3.14
N GLN A 257 -8.88 -6.70 -2.52
CA GLN A 257 -7.59 -6.10 -2.16
C GLN A 257 -6.91 -6.88 -1.03
N HIS A 258 -5.62 -7.18 -1.19
CA HIS A 258 -4.84 -8.02 -0.26
C HIS A 258 -5.32 -9.48 -0.19
N LEU A 259 -6.07 -9.97 -1.17
CA LEU A 259 -6.58 -11.35 -1.20
C LEU A 259 -5.46 -12.38 -1.06
N ALA A 260 -4.29 -12.14 -1.67
CA ALA A 260 -3.12 -13.02 -1.51
C ALA A 260 -2.64 -13.17 -0.05
N LEU A 261 -2.78 -12.11 0.76
CA LEU A 261 -2.33 -12.08 2.15
C LEU A 261 -3.40 -12.65 3.10
N PHE A 262 -4.68 -12.42 2.80
CA PHE A 262 -5.79 -13.02 3.54
C PHE A 262 -5.99 -14.51 3.21
N GLY A 263 -5.57 -14.95 2.02
CA GLY A 263 -5.64 -16.33 1.56
C GLY A 263 -7.00 -16.73 0.95
N SER A 264 -8.11 -16.12 1.35
CA SER A 264 -9.45 -16.36 0.79
C SER A 264 -10.37 -15.14 0.94
N GLU A 265 -11.45 -15.08 0.16
CA GLU A 265 -12.45 -14.02 0.27
C GLU A 265 -13.20 -14.11 1.59
N GLU A 266 -13.45 -15.31 2.10
CA GLU A 266 -14.06 -15.55 3.40
C GLU A 266 -13.17 -15.04 4.53
N ALA A 267 -11.86 -15.26 4.45
CA ALA A 267 -10.92 -14.74 5.45
C ALA A 267 -10.80 -13.22 5.40
N LEU A 268 -10.84 -12.64 4.20
CA LEU A 268 -10.90 -11.19 4.02
C LEU A 268 -12.18 -10.63 4.65
N PHE A 269 -13.34 -11.25 4.37
CA PHE A 269 -14.62 -10.86 4.94
C PHE A 269 -14.61 -10.94 6.47
N ARG A 270 -14.17 -12.06 7.06
CA ARG A 270 -14.05 -12.22 8.51
C ARG A 270 -13.12 -11.18 9.11
N GLY A 271 -11.93 -11.01 8.53
CA GLY A 271 -10.95 -10.04 8.98
C GLY A 271 -11.47 -8.60 8.97
N LYS A 272 -12.25 -8.21 7.95
CA LYS A 272 -12.89 -6.88 7.92
C LYS A 272 -14.07 -6.76 8.88
N SER A 273 -14.82 -7.85 9.08
CA SER A 273 -15.96 -7.90 10.00
C SER A 273 -15.55 -7.74 11.47
N GLU A 274 -14.28 -7.99 11.81
CA GLU A 274 -13.73 -7.76 13.15
C GLU A 274 -14.02 -6.36 13.68
N LEU A 275 -14.09 -5.35 12.81
CA LEU A 275 -14.41 -4.00 13.25
C LEU A 275 -15.80 -3.93 13.88
N ILE A 276 -16.76 -4.62 13.26
CA ILE A 276 -18.18 -4.63 13.62
C ILE A 276 -18.42 -5.55 14.82
N THR A 277 -17.82 -6.73 14.83
CA THR A 277 -17.99 -7.69 15.94
C THR A 277 -17.34 -7.24 17.24
N ASN A 278 -16.40 -6.29 17.18
CA ASN A 278 -15.75 -5.72 18.37
C ASN A 278 -16.35 -4.37 18.81
N LEU A 279 -17.49 -3.95 18.23
CA LEU A 279 -18.23 -2.80 18.74
C LEU A 279 -18.92 -3.14 20.07
N PRO A 280 -19.05 -2.20 21.01
CA PRO A 280 -19.89 -2.38 22.19
C PRO A 280 -21.38 -2.40 21.78
N GLU A 281 -22.24 -2.99 22.61
CA GLU A 281 -23.71 -2.99 22.39
C GLU A 281 -24.29 -1.56 22.32
N SER A 282 -23.70 -0.63 23.07
CA SER A 282 -24.01 0.81 23.04
C SER A 282 -23.46 1.55 21.83
N GLY A 283 -22.71 0.87 20.96
CA GLY A 283 -22.10 1.45 19.77
C GLY A 283 -23.08 1.60 18.61
N HIS A 284 -22.55 1.95 17.44
CA HIS A 284 -23.34 2.04 16.20
C HIS A 284 -22.49 1.67 14.98
N ALA A 285 -23.05 0.87 14.07
CA ALA A 285 -22.39 0.46 12.84
C ALA A 285 -22.99 1.18 11.61
N PHE A 286 -22.12 1.65 10.72
CA PHE A 286 -22.46 2.26 9.43
C PHE A 286 -21.87 1.42 8.30
N LEU A 287 -22.73 0.87 7.45
CA LEU A 287 -22.35 -0.10 6.43
C LEU A 287 -22.73 0.40 5.03
N ASN A 288 -21.85 0.16 4.07
CA ASN A 288 -22.17 0.37 2.66
C ASN A 288 -23.10 -0.75 2.15
N GLY A 289 -24.34 -0.40 1.82
CA GLY A 289 -25.36 -1.29 1.27
C GLY A 289 -25.18 -1.64 -0.20
N ASP A 290 -24.46 -0.81 -0.97
CA ASP A 290 -24.13 -1.05 -2.38
C ASP A 290 -23.03 -2.14 -2.52
N ASN A 291 -22.42 -2.56 -1.41
CA ASN A 291 -21.45 -3.65 -1.36
C ASN A 291 -22.02 -4.83 -0.56
N ALA A 292 -22.44 -5.90 -1.25
CA ALA A 292 -23.10 -7.05 -0.63
C ALA A 292 -22.33 -7.66 0.56
N PRO A 293 -20.99 -7.85 0.52
CA PRO A 293 -20.26 -8.31 1.69
C PRO A 293 -20.34 -7.33 2.88
N ALA A 294 -20.14 -6.02 2.67
CA ALA A 294 -20.31 -5.05 3.75
C ALA A 294 -21.74 -5.05 4.32
N ARG A 295 -22.77 -5.13 3.45
CA ARG A 295 -24.18 -5.22 3.86
C ARG A 295 -24.44 -6.42 4.79
N ARG A 296 -23.86 -7.58 4.47
CA ARG A 296 -24.01 -8.83 5.26
C ARG A 296 -23.47 -8.70 6.69
N MET A 297 -22.55 -7.78 6.95
CA MET A 297 -22.03 -7.55 8.31
C MET A 297 -23.09 -7.07 9.30
N ARG A 298 -24.27 -6.63 8.85
CA ARG A 298 -25.42 -6.33 9.72
C ARG A 298 -25.79 -7.51 10.62
N GLU A 299 -25.67 -8.73 10.13
CA GLU A 299 -25.97 -9.96 10.88
C GLU A 299 -24.97 -10.24 12.02
N LEU A 300 -23.80 -9.59 11.97
CA LEU A 300 -22.69 -9.80 12.91
C LEU A 300 -22.60 -8.69 13.97
N ALA A 301 -23.38 -7.61 13.82
CA ALA A 301 -23.27 -6.44 14.67
C ALA A 301 -23.96 -6.68 16.03
N PRO A 302 -23.29 -6.41 17.16
CA PRO A 302 -23.90 -6.48 18.49
C PRO A 302 -24.71 -5.22 18.84
N CYS A 303 -24.79 -4.26 17.93
CA CYS A 303 -25.33 -2.92 18.16
C CYS A 303 -26.21 -2.48 16.96
N PRO A 304 -26.93 -1.35 17.07
CA PRO A 304 -27.70 -0.80 15.96
C PRO A 304 -26.86 -0.55 14.71
N VAL A 305 -27.49 -0.76 13.54
CA VAL A 305 -26.84 -0.68 12.23
C VAL A 305 -27.62 0.27 11.34
N THR A 306 -26.91 1.17 10.66
CA THR A 306 -27.41 1.98 9.55
C THR A 306 -26.71 1.59 8.26
N ILE A 307 -27.49 1.14 7.28
CA ILE A 307 -27.03 0.83 5.93
C ILE A 307 -27.27 2.04 5.03
N VAL A 308 -26.25 2.47 4.31
CA VAL A 308 -26.34 3.58 3.35
C VAL A 308 -26.16 3.10 1.90
N GLY A 309 -26.77 3.74 0.91
CA GLY A 309 -26.57 3.36 -0.50
C GLY A 309 -27.26 4.23 -1.53
N THR A 310 -27.28 3.76 -2.78
CA THR A 310 -27.74 4.49 -3.97
C THR A 310 -28.86 3.76 -4.75
N GLY A 311 -29.47 2.72 -4.15
CA GLY A 311 -30.27 1.72 -4.88
C GLY A 311 -31.72 1.48 -4.43
N GLY A 312 -32.30 2.25 -3.50
CA GLY A 312 -33.72 2.10 -3.12
C GLY A 312 -34.02 1.06 -2.01
N SER A 313 -33.01 0.54 -1.30
CA SER A 313 -33.17 -0.53 -0.30
C SER A 313 -32.33 -0.35 0.98
N CYS A 314 -31.86 0.86 1.25
CA CYS A 314 -31.00 1.21 2.39
C CYS A 314 -31.71 2.15 3.38
N ASP A 315 -31.20 2.23 4.62
CA ASP A 315 -31.75 3.09 5.67
C ASP A 315 -31.52 4.60 5.39
N LEU A 316 -30.44 4.91 4.67
CA LEU A 316 -30.13 6.26 4.16
C LEU A 316 -29.72 6.19 2.69
N GLU A 317 -30.39 6.99 1.86
CA GLU A 317 -30.26 6.84 0.40
C GLU A 317 -29.94 8.14 -0.31
N ALA A 318 -29.11 8.03 -1.35
CA ALA A 318 -28.91 9.09 -2.32
C ALA A 318 -29.71 8.83 -3.60
N PHE A 319 -30.43 9.86 -4.03
CA PHE A 319 -31.14 9.95 -5.30
C PHE A 319 -30.54 11.05 -6.18
N ASP A 320 -30.92 11.08 -7.46
CA ASP A 320 -30.48 12.08 -8.44
C ASP A 320 -28.96 12.30 -8.41
N VAL A 321 -28.22 11.19 -8.44
CA VAL A 321 -26.75 11.19 -8.40
C VAL A 321 -26.21 11.65 -9.76
N GLU A 322 -25.49 12.76 -9.74
CA GLU A 322 -24.93 13.40 -10.93
C GLU A 322 -23.44 13.70 -10.75
N GLU A 323 -22.65 13.36 -11.77
CA GLU A 323 -21.30 13.88 -11.93
C GLU A 323 -21.38 15.26 -12.59
N THR A 324 -20.86 16.27 -11.92
CA THR A 324 -20.80 17.66 -12.39
C THR A 324 -19.37 18.03 -12.78
N ALA A 325 -19.19 19.16 -13.47
CA ALA A 325 -17.87 19.65 -13.85
C ALA A 325 -16.95 19.93 -12.63
N THR A 326 -17.52 20.17 -11.45
CA THR A 326 -16.79 20.54 -10.24
C THR A 326 -16.78 19.45 -9.16
N GLY A 327 -17.39 18.28 -9.39
CA GLY A 327 -17.50 17.20 -8.41
C GLY A 327 -18.85 16.47 -8.51
N ILE A 328 -19.37 15.95 -7.40
CA ILE A 328 -20.62 15.18 -7.38
C ILE A 328 -21.77 15.96 -6.72
N ARG A 329 -22.99 15.72 -7.21
CA ARG A 329 -24.24 16.24 -6.66
C ARG A 329 -25.23 15.09 -6.47
N PHE A 330 -25.98 15.11 -5.38
CA PHE A 330 -27.03 14.12 -5.11
C PHE A 330 -28.03 14.66 -4.08
N ARG A 331 -29.15 13.96 -3.88
CA ARG A 331 -30.21 14.30 -2.91
C ARG A 331 -30.36 13.21 -1.86
N VAL A 332 -30.53 13.60 -0.61
CA VAL A 332 -30.88 12.72 0.52
C VAL A 332 -32.05 13.34 1.26
N ASP A 333 -33.16 12.63 1.45
CA ASP A 333 -34.36 13.11 2.16
C ASP A 333 -34.84 14.51 1.73
N GLY A 334 -34.85 14.79 0.42
CA GLY A 334 -35.23 16.10 -0.11
C GLY A 334 -34.10 17.15 -0.12
N ARG A 335 -33.02 16.94 0.62
CA ARG A 335 -31.88 17.87 0.73
C ARG A 335 -30.81 17.59 -0.33
N ILE A 336 -30.33 18.65 -1.00
CA ILE A 336 -29.26 18.56 -1.99
C ILE A 336 -27.90 18.67 -1.29
N PHE A 337 -27.02 17.72 -1.62
CA PHE A 337 -25.61 17.70 -1.25
C PHE A 337 -24.75 17.88 -2.51
N SER A 338 -23.68 18.65 -2.37
CA SER A 338 -22.70 18.90 -3.44
C SER A 338 -21.32 19.11 -2.85
N LEU A 339 -20.31 18.49 -3.43
CA LEU A 339 -18.92 18.60 -2.97
C LEU A 339 -17.94 18.41 -4.13
N PRO A 340 -16.73 18.98 -4.03
CA PRO A 340 -15.73 18.89 -5.07
C PRO A 340 -14.96 17.56 -5.03
N LEU A 341 -15.71 16.46 -5.04
CA LEU A 341 -15.20 15.09 -5.11
C LEU A 341 -15.72 14.44 -6.39
N HIS A 342 -14.85 13.81 -7.16
CA HIS A 342 -15.22 13.19 -8.42
C HIS A 342 -15.50 11.69 -8.29
N GLY A 343 -16.29 11.18 -9.22
CA GLY A 343 -16.69 9.78 -9.29
C GLY A 343 -17.90 9.48 -8.43
N THR A 344 -19.02 9.14 -9.06
CA THR A 344 -20.29 8.78 -8.41
C THR A 344 -20.18 7.63 -7.40
N HIS A 345 -19.21 6.73 -7.56
CA HIS A 345 -18.89 5.69 -6.57
C HIS A 345 -18.52 6.25 -5.17
N ASN A 346 -18.08 7.51 -5.09
CA ASN A 346 -17.79 8.17 -3.82
C ASN A 346 -19.05 8.65 -3.09
N VAL A 347 -20.23 8.69 -3.72
CA VAL A 347 -21.48 9.08 -3.05
C VAL A 347 -21.70 8.24 -1.80
N THR A 348 -21.45 6.94 -1.86
CA THR A 348 -21.63 6.06 -0.70
C THR A 348 -20.62 6.35 0.43
N ASN A 349 -19.39 6.77 0.10
CA ASN A 349 -18.43 7.26 1.10
C ASN A 349 -18.91 8.56 1.78
N VAL A 350 -19.55 9.45 1.01
CA VAL A 350 -20.15 10.68 1.54
C VAL A 350 -21.39 10.38 2.38
N LEU A 351 -22.23 9.42 1.97
CA LEU A 351 -23.38 8.98 2.75
C LEU A 351 -22.97 8.37 4.10
N LEU A 352 -21.87 7.60 4.15
CA LEU A 352 -21.32 7.11 5.42
C LEU A 352 -20.95 8.28 6.34
N ALA A 353 -20.32 9.33 5.81
CA ALA A 353 -19.98 10.53 6.58
C ALA A 353 -21.22 11.32 7.03
N ILE A 354 -22.24 11.47 6.16
CA ILE A 354 -23.51 12.10 6.50
C ILE A 354 -24.23 11.32 7.61
N ALA A 355 -24.30 10.00 7.51
CA ALA A 355 -24.96 9.15 8.49
C ALA A 355 -24.31 9.25 9.87
N VAL A 356 -22.97 9.22 9.94
CA VAL A 356 -22.23 9.42 11.19
C VAL A 356 -22.46 10.84 11.74
N ALA A 357 -22.44 11.86 10.89
CA ALA A 357 -22.68 13.24 11.32
C ALA A 357 -24.10 13.41 11.91
N ARG A 358 -25.13 12.85 11.27
CA ARG A 358 -26.50 12.82 11.79
C ARG A 358 -26.57 12.11 13.15
N HIS A 359 -25.91 10.96 13.29
CA HIS A 359 -25.86 10.22 14.54
C HIS A 359 -25.20 11.02 15.67
N LEU A 360 -24.20 11.85 15.34
CA LEU A 360 -23.55 12.77 16.29
C LEU A 360 -24.29 14.11 16.45
N GLY A 361 -25.52 14.22 15.96
CA GLY A 361 -26.40 15.38 16.15
C GLY A 361 -26.15 16.55 15.20
N MET A 362 -25.37 16.38 14.14
CA MET A 362 -25.21 17.42 13.11
C MET A 362 -26.44 17.48 12.20
N THR A 363 -26.89 18.70 11.89
CA THR A 363 -27.98 18.90 10.93
C THR A 363 -27.51 18.71 9.50
N ASP A 364 -28.41 18.29 8.62
CA ASP A 364 -28.11 18.15 7.18
C ASP A 364 -27.70 19.47 6.55
N ASP A 365 -28.25 20.59 7.00
CA ASP A 365 -27.86 21.92 6.53
C ASP A 365 -26.40 22.23 6.87
N ALA A 366 -25.99 21.99 8.12
CA ALA A 366 -24.61 22.18 8.54
C ALA A 366 -23.66 21.26 7.76
N THR A 367 -24.01 19.97 7.65
CA THR A 367 -23.24 18.97 6.91
C THR A 367 -23.11 19.34 5.43
N ALA A 368 -24.20 19.73 4.77
CA ALA A 368 -24.20 20.13 3.37
C ALA A 368 -23.32 21.36 3.11
N GLN A 369 -23.34 22.36 4.01
CA GLN A 369 -22.49 23.54 3.86
C GLN A 369 -21.01 23.21 4.00
N ARG A 370 -20.67 22.30 4.92
CA ARG A 370 -19.28 21.87 5.08
C ARG A 370 -18.78 21.09 3.88
N LEU A 371 -19.58 20.15 3.37
CA LEU A 371 -19.16 19.32 2.23
C LEU A 371 -18.79 20.14 0.99
N LYS A 372 -19.38 21.34 0.80
CA LYS A 372 -19.00 22.25 -0.30
C LYS A 372 -17.53 22.69 -0.27
N THR A 373 -16.92 22.76 0.91
CA THR A 373 -15.53 23.20 1.09
C THR A 373 -14.55 22.04 1.29
N PHE A 374 -15.00 20.80 1.07
CA PHE A 374 -14.15 19.62 1.16
C PHE A 374 -12.98 19.71 0.19
N VAL A 375 -11.78 19.30 0.61
CA VAL A 375 -10.62 19.19 -0.27
C VAL A 375 -10.27 17.71 -0.37
N PRO A 376 -10.43 17.07 -1.54
CA PRO A 376 -10.09 15.67 -1.69
C PRO A 376 -8.62 15.37 -1.37
N PRO A 377 -8.32 14.21 -0.78
CA PRO A 377 -6.95 13.77 -0.58
C PRO A 377 -6.22 13.66 -1.92
N GLN A 378 -4.98 14.15 -1.96
CA GLN A 378 -4.13 14.03 -3.15
C GLN A 378 -3.87 12.56 -3.49
N HIS A 379 -3.75 12.26 -4.79
CA HIS A 379 -3.43 10.92 -5.31
C HIS A 379 -4.47 9.82 -4.99
N THR A 380 -5.67 10.20 -4.53
CA THR A 380 -6.79 9.29 -4.24
C THR A 380 -7.99 9.75 -5.04
N PHE A 381 -8.15 9.24 -6.26
CA PHE A 381 -9.18 9.67 -7.20
C PHE A 381 -9.26 11.20 -7.40
N SER A 382 -8.11 11.88 -7.42
CA SER A 382 -8.05 13.35 -7.50
C SER A 382 -8.02 13.82 -8.95
N VAL A 383 -8.91 14.74 -9.34
CA VAL A 383 -8.95 15.31 -10.69
C VAL A 383 -8.31 16.69 -10.68
N ARG A 384 -7.37 16.93 -11.61
CA ARG A 384 -6.72 18.23 -11.77
C ARG A 384 -6.49 18.54 -13.25
N ARG A 385 -6.27 19.82 -13.56
CA ARG A 385 -5.83 20.27 -14.89
C ARG A 385 -4.39 20.72 -14.82
N GLU A 386 -3.58 20.26 -15.76
CA GLU A 386 -2.15 20.58 -15.86
C GLU A 386 -1.77 20.62 -17.34
N ARG A 387 -1.22 21.73 -17.85
CA ARG A 387 -0.78 21.86 -19.26
C ARG A 387 -1.83 21.44 -20.30
N GLU A 388 -3.05 21.93 -20.15
CA GLU A 388 -4.20 21.59 -21.01
C GLU A 388 -4.64 20.12 -20.98
N ILE A 389 -4.07 19.30 -20.10
CA ILE A 389 -4.44 17.89 -19.90
C ILE A 389 -5.29 17.81 -18.63
N MET A 390 -6.41 17.10 -18.70
CA MET A 390 -7.14 16.69 -17.51
C MET A 390 -6.50 15.41 -16.97
N ILE A 391 -6.20 15.38 -15.68
CA ILE A 391 -5.52 14.24 -15.03
C ILE A 391 -6.42 13.73 -13.92
N LEU A 392 -6.84 12.46 -14.02
CA LEU A 392 -7.32 11.69 -12.88
C LEU A 392 -6.12 10.98 -12.24
N ASP A 393 -5.82 11.30 -10.99
CA ASP A 393 -4.69 10.77 -10.23
C ASP A 393 -5.20 9.93 -9.06
N ASP A 394 -5.12 8.61 -9.24
CA ASP A 394 -5.36 7.57 -8.24
C ASP A 394 -4.09 6.72 -8.05
N THR A 395 -2.97 7.37 -7.73
CA THR A 395 -1.65 6.72 -7.69
C THR A 395 -1.15 6.29 -6.32
N HIS A 396 -1.93 6.51 -5.25
CA HIS A 396 -1.54 6.14 -3.90
C HIS A 396 -1.67 4.64 -3.63
N ASN A 397 -2.87 4.08 -3.79
CA ASN A 397 -3.15 2.67 -3.55
C ASN A 397 -4.46 2.26 -4.24
N SER A 398 -4.36 1.51 -5.33
CA SER A 398 -5.53 1.10 -6.11
C SER A 398 -5.78 -0.39 -5.99
N GLY A 399 -7.06 -0.74 -5.84
CA GLY A 399 -7.59 -2.09 -6.03
C GLY A 399 -8.44 -2.16 -7.30
N ALA A 400 -8.93 -3.36 -7.61
CA ALA A 400 -9.77 -3.59 -8.79
C ALA A 400 -11.03 -2.70 -8.81
N ALA A 401 -11.67 -2.48 -7.65
CA ALA A 401 -12.83 -1.59 -7.56
C ALA A 401 -12.51 -0.13 -7.92
N SER A 402 -11.38 0.41 -7.43
CA SER A 402 -10.93 1.77 -7.79
C SER A 402 -10.62 1.89 -9.28
N PHE A 403 -9.99 0.85 -9.85
CA PHE A 403 -9.70 0.82 -11.28
C PHE A 403 -10.98 0.84 -12.12
N ARG A 404 -11.97 0.02 -11.79
CA ARG A 404 -13.29 0.03 -12.47
C ARG A 404 -13.97 1.38 -12.35
N ALA A 405 -13.93 2.01 -11.18
CA ALA A 405 -14.49 3.34 -10.96
C ALA A 405 -13.82 4.41 -11.83
N ALA A 406 -12.49 4.34 -11.99
CA ALA A 406 -11.75 5.26 -12.85
C ALA A 406 -12.07 5.06 -14.33
N ILE A 407 -12.24 3.81 -14.80
CA ILE A 407 -12.73 3.53 -16.17
C ILE A 407 -14.13 4.10 -16.37
N ALA A 408 -15.05 3.87 -15.42
CA ALA A 408 -16.43 4.33 -15.50
C ALA A 408 -16.51 5.86 -15.53
N TRP A 409 -15.75 6.54 -14.67
CA TRP A 409 -15.65 7.99 -14.68
C TRP A 409 -15.03 8.51 -15.98
N ALA A 410 -13.94 7.91 -16.45
CA ALA A 410 -13.29 8.31 -17.70
C ALA A 410 -14.23 8.18 -18.90
N ARG A 411 -15.12 7.17 -18.91
CA ARG A 411 -16.13 6.97 -19.94
C ARG A 411 -17.07 8.17 -20.07
N THR A 412 -17.49 8.79 -18.96
CA THR A 412 -18.44 9.91 -18.97
C THR A 412 -17.79 11.25 -19.31
N GLN A 413 -16.45 11.34 -19.33
CA GLN A 413 -15.78 12.61 -19.61
C GLN A 413 -15.80 12.97 -21.10
N PRO A 414 -15.98 14.26 -21.46
CA PRO A 414 -16.14 14.73 -22.83
C PRO A 414 -14.80 14.94 -23.55
N PHE A 415 -13.93 13.93 -23.53
CA PHE A 415 -12.65 13.95 -24.24
C PHE A 415 -12.63 12.88 -25.33
N GLU A 416 -12.19 13.23 -26.54
CA GLU A 416 -12.02 12.26 -27.63
C GLU A 416 -10.80 11.35 -27.39
N VAL A 417 -9.73 11.93 -26.86
CA VAL A 417 -8.48 11.24 -26.56
C VAL A 417 -8.36 11.01 -25.06
N LYS A 418 -8.30 9.73 -24.67
CA LYS A 418 -8.16 9.25 -23.29
C LYS A 418 -7.01 8.25 -23.23
N THR A 419 -6.04 8.52 -22.35
CA THR A 419 -4.89 7.66 -22.11
C THR A 419 -4.92 7.10 -20.69
N LEU A 420 -4.65 5.80 -20.56
CA LEU A 420 -4.48 5.12 -19.28
C LEU A 420 -2.98 4.95 -18.98
N LEU A 421 -2.56 5.36 -17.79
CA LEU A 421 -1.27 5.05 -17.19
C LEU A 421 -1.49 4.18 -15.95
N ALA A 422 -0.98 2.96 -15.94
CA ALA A 422 -1.19 2.00 -14.86
C ALA A 422 0.12 1.37 -14.34
N SER A 423 0.21 1.13 -13.03
CA SER A 423 1.33 0.36 -12.44
C SER A 423 1.11 -1.15 -12.41
N GLY A 424 -0.07 -1.62 -12.82
CA GLY A 424 -0.56 -2.95 -12.45
C GLY A 424 -1.11 -3.01 -11.02
N LEU A 425 -2.04 -3.92 -10.77
CA LEU A 425 -2.56 -4.21 -9.44
C LEU A 425 -1.64 -5.21 -8.74
N ILE A 426 -1.65 -5.22 -7.40
CA ILE A 426 -0.78 -6.10 -6.60
C ILE A 426 -1.59 -6.87 -5.56
N GLU A 427 -1.03 -7.96 -5.03
CA GLU A 427 -1.60 -8.72 -3.91
C GLU A 427 -2.99 -9.32 -4.20
N LEU A 428 -3.25 -9.68 -5.46
CA LEU A 428 -4.50 -10.29 -5.95
C LEU A 428 -4.51 -11.84 -5.92
N GLY A 429 -3.34 -12.48 -5.76
CA GLY A 429 -3.23 -13.94 -5.78
C GLY A 429 -3.68 -14.52 -7.12
N ASP A 430 -4.45 -15.61 -7.08
CA ASP A 430 -4.96 -16.30 -8.28
C ASP A 430 -5.91 -15.43 -9.13
N GLN A 431 -6.44 -14.35 -8.55
CA GLN A 431 -7.28 -13.38 -9.27
C GLN A 431 -6.48 -12.39 -10.11
N TYR A 432 -5.15 -12.45 -10.09
CA TYR A 432 -4.29 -11.50 -10.79
C TYR A 432 -4.56 -11.45 -12.30
N GLU A 433 -4.47 -12.59 -12.99
CA GLU A 433 -4.70 -12.67 -14.44
C GLU A 433 -6.14 -12.33 -14.85
N PRO A 434 -7.19 -12.95 -14.26
CA PRO A 434 -8.56 -12.69 -14.69
C PRO A 434 -8.97 -11.23 -14.46
N ILE A 435 -8.56 -10.61 -13.35
CA ILE A 435 -8.85 -9.20 -13.09
C ILE A 435 -8.16 -8.30 -14.11
N HIS A 436 -6.87 -8.51 -14.43
CA HIS A 436 -6.20 -7.67 -15.43
C HIS A 436 -6.83 -7.81 -16.82
N ARG A 437 -7.23 -9.03 -17.22
CA ARG A 437 -7.94 -9.28 -18.47
C ARG A 437 -9.31 -8.57 -18.49
N GLU A 438 -10.08 -8.66 -17.42
CA GLU A 438 -11.36 -7.96 -17.27
C GLU A 438 -11.19 -6.44 -17.37
N LEU A 439 -10.22 -5.87 -16.65
CA LEU A 439 -9.92 -4.43 -16.69
C LEU A 439 -9.50 -3.98 -18.09
N GLY A 440 -8.77 -4.83 -18.83
CA GLY A 440 -8.46 -4.62 -20.24
C GLY A 440 -9.72 -4.50 -21.08
N ALA A 441 -10.65 -5.45 -20.96
CA ALA A 441 -11.90 -5.47 -21.70
C ALA A 441 -12.77 -4.23 -21.41
N LEU A 442 -12.88 -3.83 -20.14
CA LEU A 442 -13.61 -2.61 -19.74
C LEU A 442 -12.98 -1.34 -20.31
N SER A 443 -11.67 -1.34 -20.51
CA SER A 443 -10.88 -0.21 -21.01
C SER A 443 -10.91 -0.06 -22.53
N ALA A 444 -11.20 -1.13 -23.28
CA ALA A 444 -11.07 -1.19 -24.75
C ALA A 444 -11.87 -0.09 -25.48
N HIS A 445 -13.05 0.25 -24.95
CA HIS A 445 -13.95 1.28 -25.51
C HIS A 445 -13.81 2.65 -24.86
N VAL A 446 -12.90 2.79 -23.89
CA VAL A 446 -12.69 4.05 -23.16
C VAL A 446 -11.38 4.69 -23.55
N PHE A 447 -10.30 3.91 -23.63
CA PHE A 447 -8.95 4.43 -23.87
C PHE A 447 -8.46 4.11 -25.28
N GLN A 448 -7.82 5.09 -25.90
CA GLN A 448 -7.12 4.92 -27.18
C GLN A 448 -5.69 4.42 -26.96
N ARG A 449 -5.10 4.74 -25.80
CA ARG A 449 -3.73 4.41 -25.43
C ARG A 449 -3.66 3.89 -23.99
N ALA A 450 -2.89 2.83 -23.77
CA ALA A 450 -2.64 2.27 -22.45
C ALA A 450 -1.14 2.07 -22.23
N ILE A 451 -0.64 2.53 -21.09
CA ILE A 451 0.77 2.54 -20.70
C ILE A 451 0.90 1.86 -19.34
N PHE A 452 1.77 0.86 -19.23
CA PHE A 452 2.01 0.10 -18.00
C PHE A 452 3.44 0.24 -17.49
N LEU A 453 3.64 0.14 -16.17
CA LEU A 453 4.99 0.16 -15.58
C LEU A 453 5.74 -1.17 -15.69
N ASP A 454 5.02 -2.28 -15.83
CA ASP A 454 5.58 -3.63 -15.87
C ASP A 454 4.96 -4.47 -16.99
N GLU A 455 5.74 -5.39 -17.55
CA GLU A 455 5.31 -6.24 -18.68
C GLU A 455 4.29 -7.30 -18.27
N GLU A 456 4.33 -7.77 -17.01
CA GLU A 456 3.46 -8.85 -16.55
C GLU A 456 1.99 -8.39 -16.52
N SER A 457 1.71 -7.27 -15.88
CA SER A 457 0.39 -6.64 -15.87
C SER A 457 -0.05 -6.23 -17.28
N ALA A 458 0.87 -5.67 -18.06
CA ALA A 458 0.60 -5.24 -19.43
C ALA A 458 0.16 -6.40 -20.32
N ARG A 459 0.78 -7.59 -20.17
CA ARG A 459 0.44 -8.79 -20.95
C ARG A 459 -1.01 -9.21 -20.74
N PHE A 460 -1.43 -9.41 -19.48
CA PHE A 460 -2.80 -9.85 -19.20
C PHE A 460 -3.84 -8.78 -19.51
N PHE A 461 -3.51 -7.51 -19.27
CA PHE A 461 -4.39 -6.41 -19.65
C PHE A 461 -4.57 -6.33 -21.18
N ARG A 462 -3.50 -6.54 -21.96
CA ARG A 462 -3.51 -6.53 -23.43
C ARG A 462 -4.45 -7.58 -24.01
N GLU A 463 -4.54 -8.76 -23.39
CA GLU A 463 -5.47 -9.82 -23.80
C GLU A 463 -6.93 -9.35 -23.80
N GLY A 464 -7.33 -8.55 -22.79
CA GLY A 464 -8.67 -7.98 -22.74
C GLY A 464 -8.83 -6.67 -23.51
N PHE A 465 -7.79 -5.83 -23.55
CA PHE A 465 -7.84 -4.50 -24.17
C PHE A 465 -7.95 -4.56 -25.69
N GLY A 466 -7.45 -5.61 -26.33
CA GLY A 466 -7.56 -5.83 -27.78
C GLY A 466 -6.76 -4.85 -28.64
N LYS A 467 -5.91 -4.00 -28.03
CA LYS A 467 -5.01 -3.04 -28.70
C LYS A 467 -3.59 -3.18 -28.12
N PRO A 468 -2.56 -2.65 -28.79
CA PRO A 468 -1.22 -2.58 -28.21
C PRO A 468 -1.21 -1.87 -26.86
N VAL A 469 -0.45 -2.42 -25.91
CA VAL A 469 -0.23 -1.83 -24.58
C VAL A 469 1.26 -1.52 -24.47
N GLU A 470 1.57 -0.25 -24.24
CA GLU A 470 2.93 0.23 -24.06
C GLU A 470 3.43 -0.13 -22.65
N VAL A 471 4.73 -0.41 -22.54
CA VAL A 471 5.39 -0.61 -21.24
C VAL A 471 6.46 0.45 -21.08
N ILE A 472 6.48 1.12 -19.93
CA ILE A 472 7.39 2.23 -19.68
C ILE A 472 8.85 1.78 -19.82
N ARG A 473 9.47 2.21 -20.92
CA ARG A 473 10.92 2.15 -21.16
C ARG A 473 11.50 3.56 -21.06
N LYS A 474 12.79 3.75 -21.38
CA LYS A 474 13.47 5.05 -21.22
C LYS A 474 12.83 6.20 -22.02
N GLU A 475 12.16 5.90 -23.13
CA GLU A 475 11.50 6.89 -24.01
C GLU A 475 10.04 6.51 -24.20
N ILE A 476 9.14 7.47 -23.96
CA ILE A 476 7.70 7.36 -24.18
C ILE A 476 7.22 8.70 -24.75
N GLY A 477 6.37 8.65 -25.77
CA GLY A 477 5.81 9.86 -26.37
C GLY A 477 4.88 10.63 -25.42
N PRO A 478 4.80 11.97 -25.56
CA PRO A 478 4.02 12.83 -24.68
C PRO A 478 2.53 12.47 -24.65
N ILE A 479 1.83 13.01 -23.67
CA ILE A 479 0.37 13.06 -23.67
C ILE A 479 -0.07 14.29 -24.46
N ALA A 480 -1.03 14.11 -25.37
CA ALA A 480 -1.53 15.19 -26.20
C ALA A 480 -2.23 16.28 -25.35
N PRO A 481 -2.01 17.58 -25.64
CA PRO A 481 -2.82 18.65 -25.07
C PRO A 481 -4.32 18.45 -25.36
N GLY A 482 -5.20 18.94 -24.49
CA GLY A 482 -6.65 18.80 -24.67
C GLY A 482 -7.19 17.38 -24.48
N SER A 483 -6.42 16.48 -23.87
CA SER A 483 -6.79 15.07 -23.64
C SER A 483 -7.01 14.75 -22.16
N LEU A 484 -7.52 13.54 -21.90
CA LEU A 484 -7.64 12.98 -20.56
C LEU A 484 -6.53 11.95 -20.29
N LEU A 485 -5.82 12.11 -19.18
CA LEU A 485 -4.88 11.15 -18.63
C LEU A 485 -5.44 10.54 -17.34
N VAL A 486 -5.57 9.22 -17.30
CA VAL A 486 -6.00 8.47 -16.11
C VAL A 486 -4.82 7.70 -15.55
N CYS A 487 -4.35 8.07 -14.36
CA CYS A 487 -3.23 7.46 -13.67
C CYS A 487 -3.74 6.59 -12.51
N ILE A 488 -3.50 5.27 -12.56
CA ILE A 488 -4.00 4.33 -11.55
C ILE A 488 -2.90 3.40 -11.04
N GLY A 489 -2.87 3.19 -9.73
CA GLY A 489 -1.96 2.27 -9.08
C GLY A 489 -0.68 2.94 -8.59
N ARG A 490 0.10 2.20 -7.80
CA ARG A 490 1.24 2.73 -7.05
C ARG A 490 2.34 3.22 -7.98
N MET A 491 2.47 4.54 -8.10
CA MET A 491 3.55 5.16 -8.88
C MET A 491 3.99 6.50 -8.29
N ARG A 492 5.21 6.93 -8.64
CA ARG A 492 5.74 8.23 -8.22
C ARG A 492 5.27 9.31 -9.18
N SER A 493 5.06 10.54 -8.68
CA SER A 493 4.69 11.70 -9.52
C SER A 493 5.70 11.97 -10.63
N SER A 494 6.97 11.60 -10.45
CA SER A 494 8.00 11.71 -11.51
C SER A 494 7.73 10.84 -12.74
N VAL A 495 6.91 9.80 -12.63
CA VAL A 495 6.43 9.02 -13.77
C VAL A 495 5.46 9.85 -14.60
N ILE A 496 4.46 10.45 -13.94
CA ILE A 496 3.46 11.31 -14.58
C ILE A 496 4.17 12.50 -15.23
N ASN A 497 5.06 13.18 -14.50
CA ASN A 497 5.76 14.36 -15.00
C ASN A 497 6.55 14.07 -16.29
N ARG A 498 7.18 12.89 -16.41
CA ARG A 498 7.90 12.53 -17.65
C ARG A 498 7.00 12.49 -18.87
N LEU A 499 5.75 12.05 -18.72
CA LEU A 499 4.77 12.04 -19.81
C LEU A 499 4.23 13.44 -20.15
N LEU A 500 4.26 14.35 -19.17
CA LEU A 500 3.86 15.75 -19.35
C LEU A 500 5.01 16.64 -19.88
N HIS A 501 6.26 16.18 -19.85
CA HIS A 501 7.48 16.97 -20.11
C HIS A 501 8.36 16.43 -21.25
N SER A 502 7.92 15.42 -22.01
CA SER A 502 8.79 14.76 -23.00
C SER A 502 9.18 15.63 -24.21
N GLU A 503 8.88 16.93 -24.23
CA GLU A 503 9.46 17.88 -25.19
C GLU A 503 10.88 18.33 -24.81
N THR A 504 11.32 18.22 -23.54
CA THR A 504 12.56 18.91 -23.10
C THR A 504 13.87 18.11 -23.28
N ILE A 505 13.83 16.79 -23.48
CA ILE A 505 15.08 16.00 -23.63
C ILE A 505 15.60 15.99 -25.09
N ALA A 506 14.74 16.33 -26.06
CA ALA A 506 15.12 16.36 -27.48
C ALA A 506 15.73 17.71 -27.92
N THR A 507 15.37 18.82 -27.27
CA THR A 507 15.83 20.18 -27.62
C THR A 507 17.18 20.53 -27.00
N GLU A 508 17.48 20.14 -25.75
CA GLU A 508 18.81 20.36 -25.14
C GLU A 508 19.95 19.63 -25.88
N LYS A 509 19.65 18.53 -26.59
CA LYS A 509 20.64 17.84 -27.43
C LYS A 509 20.85 18.48 -28.80
N ARG A 510 19.91 19.29 -29.29
CA ARG A 510 20.06 20.02 -30.56
C ARG A 510 20.74 21.37 -30.39
N GLU A 511 20.62 22.02 -29.23
CA GLU A 511 21.33 23.28 -28.94
C GLU A 511 22.78 23.09 -28.45
N THR A 512 23.20 21.86 -28.13
CA THR A 512 24.59 21.55 -27.77
C THR A 512 25.41 20.97 -28.94
N THR A 513 24.84 20.93 -30.15
CA THR A 513 25.52 20.49 -31.39
C THR A 513 25.41 21.48 -32.55
N SER A 514 25.15 22.76 -32.27
CA SER A 514 25.32 23.86 -33.23
C SER A 514 26.52 24.72 -32.88
#